data_AF-A0A8J6QJR6-F1
#
_entry.id   AF-A0A8J6QJR6-F1
#
_cell.length_a   1.000
_cell.length_b   1.000
_cell.length_c   1.000
_cell.angle_alpha   90.00
_cell.angle_beta   90.00
_cell.angle_gamma   90.00
#
_symmetry.space_group_name_H-M   'P 1'
#
loop_
_entity.id
_entity.type
_entity.pdbx_description
1 polymer ?
#
loop_
_entity_poly.entity_id
_entity_poly.type
_entity_poly.pdbx_seq_one_letter_code
_entity_poly.pdbx_strand_id
1 'polypeptide(L)'
;MTTALTAQPPATAFNTASAANRELIIADGLCPQIAELLPGALHELVALGQSQNPLAAISAELEQRRREGRRVQTLHIVAHGSPGALRIGGQWVDAPALIANADQLAQWGLSAISLWSCKLGNLWTNGFERPQ
;
A
#
# COMPACT_ATOMS: atom_id res chain seq x y z
N MET A 1 45.76 3.86 -37.71
CA MET A 1 45.67 3.04 -36.49
C MET A 1 45.96 3.94 -35.29
N THR A 2 44.95 4.40 -34.56
CA THR A 2 45.05 4.77 -33.12
C THR A 2 43.61 4.83 -32.57
N THR A 3 43.27 3.87 -31.73
CA THR A 3 42.00 3.75 -31.00
C THR A 3 42.09 4.58 -29.72
N ALA A 4 41.17 5.52 -29.51
CA ALA A 4 40.97 6.15 -28.21
C ALA A 4 39.92 5.33 -27.43
N LEU A 5 40.39 4.57 -26.43
CA LEU A 5 39.56 3.84 -25.48
C LEU A 5 39.20 4.78 -24.34
N THR A 6 37.98 5.32 -24.36
CA THR A 6 37.46 6.16 -23.27
C THR A 6 37.05 5.26 -22.11
N ALA A 7 37.79 5.27 -21.02
CA ALA A 7 37.42 4.60 -19.77
C ALA A 7 36.26 5.36 -19.11
N GLN A 8 35.11 4.69 -18.95
CA GLN A 8 34.03 5.17 -18.08
C GLN A 8 34.39 4.88 -16.61
N PRO A 9 34.10 5.79 -15.66
CA PRO A 9 34.26 5.52 -14.25
C PRO A 9 33.32 4.38 -13.81
N PRO A 10 33.69 3.59 -12.78
CA PRO A 10 32.86 2.49 -12.33
C PRO A 10 31.52 3.04 -11.83
N ALA A 11 30.43 2.49 -12.39
CA ALA A 11 29.10 2.69 -11.85
C ALA A 11 29.12 2.26 -10.38
N THR A 12 28.93 3.22 -9.49
CA THR A 12 28.85 2.97 -8.05
C THR A 12 27.67 2.04 -7.86
N ALA A 13 27.94 0.78 -7.49
CA ALA A 13 26.89 -0.17 -7.16
C ALA A 13 26.08 0.43 -6.01
N PHE A 14 24.82 0.76 -6.27
CA PHE A 14 23.89 1.12 -5.21
C PHE A 14 23.80 -0.08 -4.28
N ASN A 15 24.35 0.06 -3.09
CA ASN A 15 24.26 -0.95 -2.06
C ASN A 15 22.84 -0.89 -1.46
N THR A 16 21.87 -1.44 -2.19
CA THR A 16 20.43 -1.40 -1.88
C THR A 16 19.99 -2.63 -1.07
N ALA A 17 20.86 -3.19 -0.22
CA ALA A 17 20.63 -4.51 0.35
C ALA A 17 20.02 -4.53 1.78
N SER A 18 19.55 -3.41 2.35
CA SER A 18 19.04 -3.47 3.74
C SER A 18 17.87 -2.54 4.10
N ALA A 19 17.70 -1.40 3.44
CA ALA A 19 16.60 -0.47 3.74
C ALA A 19 15.32 -0.71 2.89
N ALA A 20 15.45 -1.30 1.71
CA ALA A 20 14.37 -1.43 0.73
C ALA A 20 13.37 -2.58 0.99
N ASN A 21 13.51 -3.35 2.07
CA ASN A 21 12.77 -4.61 2.27
C ASN A 21 11.80 -4.59 3.47
N ARG A 22 11.24 -3.42 3.80
CA ARG A 22 10.29 -3.28 4.93
C ARG A 22 9.00 -2.57 4.52
N GLU A 23 8.79 -2.39 3.23
CA GLU A 23 7.57 -1.85 2.67
C GLU A 23 6.71 -2.99 2.12
N LEU A 24 5.42 -2.92 2.38
CA LEU A 24 4.44 -3.86 1.83
C LEU A 24 3.33 -3.07 1.17
N ILE A 25 3.01 -3.44 -0.07
CA ILE A 25 1.80 -2.97 -0.74
C ILE A 25 0.71 -4.03 -0.55
N ILE A 26 -0.43 -3.62 -0.02
CA ILE A 26 -1.66 -4.41 -0.07
C ILE A 26 -2.63 -3.66 -0.98
N ALA A 27 -2.94 -4.28 -2.12
CA ALA A 27 -3.81 -3.71 -3.13
C ALA A 27 -5.17 -4.43 -3.16
N ASP A 28 -6.25 -3.72 -3.47
CA ASP A 28 -7.56 -4.34 -3.68
C ASP A 28 -7.55 -5.19 -4.96
N GLY A 29 -7.37 -6.50 -4.81
CA GLY A 29 -7.32 -7.47 -5.91
C GLY A 29 -8.67 -7.68 -6.59
N LEU A 30 -9.77 -7.16 -6.02
CA LEU A 30 -11.09 -7.21 -6.64
C LEU A 30 -11.37 -6.03 -7.58
N CYS A 31 -10.53 -4.99 -7.56
CA CYS A 31 -10.67 -3.84 -8.44
C CYS A 31 -9.90 -4.10 -9.75
N PRO A 32 -10.57 -4.19 -10.92
CA PRO A 32 -9.89 -4.48 -12.19
C PRO A 32 -8.80 -3.46 -12.53
N GLN A 33 -9.05 -2.18 -12.33
CA GLN A 33 -8.10 -1.11 -12.64
C GLN A 33 -6.84 -1.17 -11.77
N ILE A 34 -6.99 -1.54 -10.50
CA ILE A 34 -5.85 -1.74 -9.59
C ILE A 34 -5.12 -3.04 -9.95
N ALA A 35 -5.87 -4.12 -10.24
CA ALA A 35 -5.34 -5.42 -10.61
C ALA A 35 -4.42 -5.36 -11.84
N GLU A 36 -4.75 -4.53 -12.83
CA GLU A 36 -3.94 -4.31 -14.04
C GLU A 36 -2.54 -3.72 -13.75
N LEU A 37 -2.38 -2.98 -12.65
CA LEU A 37 -1.11 -2.35 -12.27
C LEU A 37 -0.18 -3.28 -11.50
N LEU A 38 -0.72 -4.33 -10.89
CA LEU A 38 0.00 -5.22 -9.97
C LEU A 38 1.20 -5.94 -10.59
N PRO A 39 1.17 -6.43 -11.84
CA PRO A 39 2.32 -7.08 -12.46
C PRO A 39 3.56 -6.19 -12.58
N GLY A 40 3.40 -4.86 -12.54
CA GLY A 40 4.49 -3.90 -12.61
C GLY A 40 5.07 -3.50 -11.24
N ALA A 41 4.57 -4.05 -10.14
CA ALA A 41 5.04 -3.69 -8.81
C ALA A 41 6.48 -4.18 -8.56
N LEU A 42 7.37 -3.24 -8.21
CA LEU A 42 8.76 -3.53 -7.86
C LEU A 42 8.97 -3.86 -6.37
N HIS A 43 7.97 -3.57 -5.54
CA HIS A 43 7.97 -3.83 -4.10
C HIS A 43 7.14 -5.08 -3.78
N GLU A 44 7.32 -5.63 -2.58
CA GLU A 44 6.49 -6.74 -2.11
C GLU A 44 5.00 -6.34 -2.12
N LEU A 45 4.18 -7.18 -2.75
CA LEU A 45 2.79 -6.89 -3.04
C LEU A 45 1.91 -8.08 -2.64
N VAL A 46 0.75 -7.78 -2.05
CA VAL A 46 -0.35 -8.72 -1.85
C VAL A 46 -1.60 -8.16 -2.51
N ALA A 47 -2.16 -8.91 -3.45
CA ALA A 47 -3.48 -8.64 -4.01
C ALA A 47 -4.54 -9.23 -3.05
N LEU A 48 -5.22 -8.37 -2.29
CA LEU A 48 -6.24 -8.83 -1.35
C LEU A 48 -7.51 -9.22 -2.12
N GLY A 49 -7.87 -10.49 -2.04
CA GLY A 49 -9.13 -11.00 -2.59
C GLY A 49 -10.34 -10.70 -1.69
N GLN A 50 -11.45 -11.36 -1.99
CA GLN A 50 -12.68 -11.26 -1.20
C GLN A 50 -12.44 -11.63 0.26
N SER A 51 -12.81 -10.73 1.17
CA SER A 51 -12.76 -10.94 2.61
C SER A 51 -14.03 -10.42 3.27
N GLN A 52 -14.44 -11.05 4.38
CA GLN A 52 -15.50 -10.53 5.25
C GLN A 52 -14.95 -9.50 6.25
N ASN A 53 -13.67 -9.61 6.60
CA ASN A 53 -12.95 -8.66 7.44
C ASN A 53 -11.57 -8.41 6.83
N PRO A 54 -11.42 -7.38 5.97
CA PRO A 54 -10.15 -7.10 5.32
C PRO A 54 -9.05 -6.70 6.32
N LEU A 55 -9.39 -6.03 7.42
CA LEU A 55 -8.41 -5.67 8.45
C LEU A 55 -7.82 -6.91 9.13
N ALA A 56 -8.65 -7.92 9.40
CA ALA A 56 -8.18 -9.20 9.94
C ALA A 56 -7.28 -9.94 8.93
N ALA A 57 -7.62 -9.91 7.64
CA ALA A 57 -6.79 -10.51 6.60
C ALA A 57 -5.42 -9.82 6.48
N ILE A 58 -5.39 -8.48 6.53
CA ILE A 58 -4.15 -7.70 6.56
C ILE A 58 -3.32 -8.06 7.80
N SER A 59 -3.96 -8.19 8.95
CA SER A 59 -3.28 -8.56 10.20
C SER A 59 -2.63 -9.94 10.13
N ALA A 60 -3.34 -10.91 9.54
CA ALA A 60 -2.82 -12.26 9.33
C ALA A 60 -1.58 -12.24 8.41
N GLU A 61 -1.62 -11.47 7.34
CA GLU A 61 -0.49 -11.30 6.42
C GLU A 61 0.73 -10.67 7.11
N LEU A 62 0.52 -9.60 7.90
CA LEU A 62 1.60 -8.94 8.65
C LEU A 62 2.22 -9.87 9.71
N GLU A 63 1.39 -10.65 10.40
CA GLU A 63 1.86 -11.62 11.40
C GLU A 63 2.63 -12.77 10.75
N GLN A 64 2.15 -13.29 9.62
CA GLN A 64 2.84 -14.35 8.88
C GLN A 64 4.24 -13.88 8.45
N ARG A 65 4.34 -12.67 7.88
CA ARG A 65 5.62 -12.07 7.50
C ARG A 65 6.55 -11.87 8.69
N ARG A 66 6.01 -11.47 9.84
CA ARG A 66 6.79 -11.33 11.08
C ARG A 66 7.38 -12.67 11.53
N ARG A 67 6.62 -13.76 11.45
CA ARG A 67 7.10 -15.12 11.76
C ARG A 67 8.20 -15.58 10.81
N GLU A 68 8.14 -15.14 9.56
CA GLU A 68 9.16 -15.40 8.54
C GLU A 68 10.38 -14.45 8.64
N GLY A 69 10.43 -13.57 9.65
CA GLY A 69 11.52 -12.60 9.82
C GLY A 69 11.45 -11.38 8.88
N ARG A 70 10.39 -11.27 8.07
CA ARG A 70 10.16 -10.20 7.08
C ARG A 70 9.30 -9.07 7.67
N ARG A 71 9.77 -8.44 8.76
CA ARG A 71 9.02 -7.38 9.44
C ARG A 71 8.81 -6.15 8.54
N VAL A 72 7.55 -5.82 8.29
CA VAL A 72 7.07 -4.60 7.62
C VAL A 72 7.15 -3.41 8.59
N GLN A 73 7.60 -2.26 8.10
CA GLN A 73 7.57 -0.97 8.79
C GLN A 73 6.54 -0.03 8.14
N THR A 74 6.42 -0.06 6.82
CA THR A 74 5.47 0.78 6.09
C THR A 74 4.49 -0.07 5.32
N LEU A 75 3.19 0.12 5.58
CA LEU A 75 2.11 -0.51 4.83
C LEU A 75 1.50 0.51 3.86
N HIS A 76 1.50 0.19 2.58
CA HIS A 76 0.82 0.94 1.54
C HIS A 76 -0.47 0.22 1.19
N ILE A 77 -1.61 0.85 1.41
CA ILE A 77 -2.92 0.31 1.02
C ILE A 77 -3.35 1.01 -0.26
N VAL A 78 -3.59 0.24 -1.33
CA VAL A 78 -4.05 0.75 -2.62
C VAL A 78 -5.46 0.23 -2.89
N ALA A 79 -6.44 1.12 -2.85
CA ALA A 79 -7.84 0.74 -2.87
C ALA A 79 -8.71 1.86 -3.45
N HIS A 80 -9.92 1.54 -3.89
CA HIS A 80 -10.92 2.58 -4.10
C HIS A 80 -11.30 3.23 -2.78
N GLY A 81 -11.87 4.43 -2.83
CA GLY A 81 -12.43 5.04 -1.64
C GLY A 81 -13.45 6.10 -1.96
N SER A 82 -14.10 6.49 -0.89
CA SER A 82 -15.16 7.49 -0.82
C SER A 82 -14.89 8.35 0.42
N PRO A 83 -15.51 9.54 0.52
CA PRO A 83 -15.23 10.45 1.63
C PRO A 83 -15.38 9.73 2.98
N GLY A 84 -14.30 9.61 3.74
CA GLY A 84 -14.26 8.94 5.04
C GLY A 84 -14.13 7.39 5.02
N ALA A 85 -14.02 6.74 3.86
CA ALA A 85 -13.91 5.29 3.78
C ALA A 85 -13.09 4.79 2.57
N LEU A 86 -12.47 3.61 2.72
CA LEU A 86 -11.82 2.89 1.62
C LEU A 86 -12.51 1.55 1.38
N ARG A 87 -12.54 1.09 0.13
CA ARG A 87 -13.11 -0.21 -0.25
C ARG A 87 -12.01 -1.18 -0.61
N ILE A 88 -11.84 -2.23 0.19
CA ILE A 88 -10.79 -3.23 -0.01
C ILE A 88 -11.29 -4.63 0.36
N GLY A 89 -10.93 -5.63 -0.45
CA GLY A 89 -11.38 -7.01 -0.23
C GLY A 89 -12.90 -7.14 -0.28
N GLY A 90 -13.58 -6.23 -0.98
CA GLY A 90 -15.02 -6.17 -1.12
C GLY A 90 -15.78 -5.48 0.01
N GLN A 91 -15.10 -5.04 1.09
CA GLN A 91 -15.74 -4.34 2.21
C GLN A 91 -15.36 -2.87 2.26
N TRP A 92 -16.25 -2.04 2.81
CA TRP A 92 -15.94 -0.68 3.21
C TRP A 92 -15.26 -0.68 4.58
N VAL A 93 -14.15 0.03 4.68
CA VAL A 93 -13.44 0.31 5.93
C VAL A 93 -13.54 1.81 6.16
N ASP A 94 -14.34 2.18 7.15
CA ASP A 94 -14.59 3.55 7.60
C ASP A 94 -14.06 3.77 9.03
N ALA A 95 -14.26 4.97 9.60
CA ALA A 95 -13.80 5.27 10.95
C ALA A 95 -14.36 4.31 12.02
N PRO A 96 -15.67 3.98 12.04
CA PRO A 96 -16.21 2.95 12.92
C PRO A 96 -15.50 1.60 12.79
N ALA A 97 -15.25 1.12 11.57
CA ALA A 97 -14.55 -0.14 11.34
C ALA A 97 -13.12 -0.09 11.90
N LEU A 98 -12.40 1.03 11.73
CA LEU A 98 -11.06 1.20 12.28
C LEU A 98 -11.07 1.24 13.82
N ILE A 99 -12.01 1.96 14.42
CA ILE A 99 -12.17 2.04 15.88
C ILE A 99 -12.50 0.66 16.46
N ALA A 100 -13.43 -0.07 15.84
CA ALA A 100 -13.81 -1.42 16.27
C ALA A 100 -12.65 -2.43 16.18
N ASN A 101 -11.61 -2.16 15.38
CA ASN A 101 -10.44 -3.02 15.21
C ASN A 101 -9.16 -2.37 15.80
N ALA A 102 -9.28 -1.34 16.65
CA ALA A 102 -8.13 -0.57 17.12
C ALA A 102 -7.05 -1.42 17.81
N ASP A 103 -7.44 -2.39 18.63
CA ASP A 103 -6.50 -3.30 19.31
C ASP A 103 -5.69 -4.15 18.31
N GLN A 104 -6.34 -4.57 17.23
CA GLN A 104 -5.69 -5.31 16.16
C GLN A 104 -4.73 -4.41 15.36
N LEU A 105 -5.16 -3.17 15.05
CA LEU A 105 -4.33 -2.18 14.35
C LEU A 105 -3.08 -1.81 15.18
N ALA A 106 -3.22 -1.69 16.51
CA ALA A 106 -2.11 -1.41 17.41
C ALA A 106 -1.03 -2.50 17.38
N GLN A 107 -1.41 -3.75 17.11
CA GLN A 107 -0.49 -4.89 17.02
C GLN A 107 0.25 -4.99 15.68
N TRP A 108 -0.10 -4.16 14.69
CA TRP A 108 0.57 -4.17 13.40
C TRP A 108 2.06 -3.80 13.54
N GLY A 109 2.41 -2.95 14.51
CA GLY A 109 3.80 -2.58 14.79
C GLY A 109 4.46 -1.85 13.63
N LEU A 110 3.67 -1.13 12.84
CA LEU A 110 4.11 -0.32 11.70
C LEU A 110 4.54 1.06 12.18
N SER A 111 5.48 1.66 11.46
CA SER A 111 5.87 3.06 11.62
C SER A 111 4.97 3.99 10.83
N ALA A 112 4.42 3.51 9.70
CA ALA A 112 3.55 4.30 8.84
C ALA A 112 2.53 3.43 8.08
N ILE A 113 1.37 4.03 7.82
CA ILE A 113 0.34 3.50 6.93
C ILE A 113 0.06 4.59 5.88
N SER A 114 0.31 4.27 4.61
CA SER A 114 -0.01 5.15 3.48
C SER A 114 -1.27 4.65 2.79
N LEU A 115 -2.25 5.52 2.57
CA LEU A 115 -3.51 5.18 1.90
C LEU A 115 -3.56 5.84 0.52
N TRP A 116 -3.66 5.03 -0.53
CA TRP A 116 -3.76 5.48 -1.92
C TRP A 116 -5.16 5.20 -2.42
N SER A 117 -5.94 6.27 -2.55
CA SER A 117 -7.35 6.15 -2.94
C SER A 117 -7.91 7.47 -3.49
N CYS A 118 -8.88 7.34 -4.38
CA CYS A 118 -9.43 8.43 -5.19
C CYS A 118 -10.07 9.54 -4.36
N LYS A 119 -10.59 9.25 -3.15
CA LYS A 119 -11.40 10.22 -2.38
C LYS A 119 -11.49 9.92 -0.88
N LEU A 120 -10.39 9.92 -0.12
CA LEU A 120 -10.44 9.61 1.33
C LEU A 120 -10.87 10.79 2.23
N GLY A 121 -10.71 12.04 1.76
CA GLY A 121 -10.95 13.24 2.56
C GLY A 121 -12.22 14.01 2.18
N ASN A 122 -12.81 14.67 3.18
CA ASN A 122 -13.89 15.64 3.01
C ASN A 122 -13.29 17.06 2.99
N LEU A 123 -12.49 17.42 1.99
CA LEU A 123 -12.02 18.81 1.82
C LEU A 123 -12.78 19.59 0.73
N TRP A 124 -13.99 19.13 0.38
CA TRP A 124 -14.92 19.90 -0.44
C TRP A 124 -16.27 20.01 0.27
N THR A 125 -16.28 20.68 1.41
CA THR A 125 -17.49 21.32 1.94
C THR A 125 -17.24 22.82 1.97
N ASN A 126 -17.47 23.49 0.85
CA ASN A 126 -18.06 24.83 0.75
C ASN A 126 -18.13 25.24 -0.74
N GLY A 127 -19.37 25.26 -1.27
CA GLY A 127 -19.82 26.02 -2.44
C GLY A 127 -18.87 26.22 -3.61
N PHE A 128 -18.99 25.39 -4.63
CA PHE A 128 -18.84 25.85 -6.01
C PHE A 128 -20.06 25.35 -6.79
N GLU A 129 -21.11 26.17 -6.80
CA GLU A 129 -22.15 26.07 -7.82
C GLU A 129 -21.46 26.19 -9.18
N ARG A 130 -21.69 25.23 -10.07
CA ARG A 130 -21.37 25.45 -11.49
C ARG A 130 -22.37 26.49 -12.00
N PRO A 131 -21.93 27.64 -12.57
CA PRO A 131 -22.82 28.40 -13.41
C PRO A 131 -23.20 27.51 -14.62
N GLN A 132 -24.51 27.49 -14.89
CA GLN A 132 -25.28 26.78 -15.91
C GLN A 132 -24.46 26.15 -17.06
#